data_AF-A0A4U0UDA3-F1
#
_entry.id   AF-A0A4U0UDA3-F1
#
_cell.length_a   1.000
_cell.length_b   1.000
_cell.length_c   1.000
_cell.angle_alpha   90.00
_cell.angle_beta   90.00
_cell.angle_gamma   90.00
#
_symmetry.space_group_name_H-M   'P 1'
#
loop_
_entity.id
_entity.type
_entity.pdbx_description
1 polymer ?
#
loop_
_entity_poly.entity_id
_entity_poly.type
_entity_poly.pdbx_seq_one_letter_code
_entity_poly.pdbx_strand_id
1 'polypeptide(L)'
;MITGVACMQLVEQGKLSLDDPAQVESLCPELKNVKVLQSDGSLVAKKKGISLRMLLTHTSGLGYTFFHEGLRDHGKPIGFDEFSGHLSDMIQPLVHQPGEGWQYGVTLRPIKRPTGRC
;
A
#
# COMPACT_ATOMS: atom_id res chain seq x y z
N MET A 1 -10.24 9.40 -6.87
CA MET A 1 -11.68 9.53 -6.57
C MET A 1 -12.51 8.34 -7.06
N ILE A 2 -12.40 7.93 -8.33
CA ILE A 2 -13.17 6.78 -8.89
C ILE A 2 -12.95 5.49 -8.10
N THR A 3 -11.70 5.16 -7.75
CA THR A 3 -11.38 3.93 -7.01
C THR A 3 -12.03 3.89 -5.62
N GLY A 4 -12.08 5.02 -4.92
CA GLY A 4 -12.72 5.09 -3.59
C GLY A 4 -14.23 4.83 -3.69
N VAL A 5 -14.90 5.39 -4.71
CA VAL A 5 -16.33 5.13 -4.96
C VAL A 5 -16.56 3.66 -5.30
N ALA A 6 -15.75 3.07 -6.18
CA ALA A 6 -15.85 1.65 -6.53
C ALA A 6 -15.65 0.74 -5.32
N CYS A 7 -14.70 1.06 -4.43
CA CYS A 7 -14.51 0.33 -3.18
C CYS A 7 -15.75 0.42 -2.27
N MET A 8 -16.34 1.61 -2.11
CA MET A 8 -17.55 1.78 -1.28
C MET A 8 -18.77 1.06 -1.87
N GLN A 9 -18.91 1.00 -3.19
CA GLN A 9 -19.96 0.21 -3.86
C GLN A 9 -19.81 -1.29 -3.59
N LEU A 10 -18.59 -1.81 -3.56
CA LEU A 10 -18.32 -3.21 -3.23
C LEU A 10 -18.55 -3.50 -1.74
N VAL A 11 -18.32 -2.52 -0.86
CA VAL A 11 -18.68 -2.60 0.56
C VAL A 11 -20.18 -2.66 0.74
N GLU A 12 -20.94 -1.83 0.02
CA GLU A 12 -22.41 -1.84 0.05
C GLU A 12 -23.00 -3.17 -0.43
N GLN A 13 -22.36 -3.81 -1.43
CA GLN A 13 -22.72 -5.15 -1.90
C GLN A 13 -22.32 -6.28 -0.93
N GLY A 14 -21.70 -5.97 0.21
CA GLY A 14 -21.19 -6.95 1.17
C GLY A 14 -20.02 -7.80 0.66
N LYS A 15 -19.40 -7.41 -0.47
CA LYS A 15 -18.26 -8.13 -1.06
C LYS A 15 -16.93 -7.73 -0.43
N LEU A 16 -16.82 -6.50 0.08
CA LEU A 16 -15.64 -5.99 0.76
C LEU A 16 -15.99 -5.50 2.18
N SER A 17 -15.09 -5.73 3.12
CA SER A 17 -15.19 -5.25 4.50
C SER A 17 -14.14 -4.17 4.75
N LEU A 18 -14.55 -3.04 5.35
CA LEU A 18 -13.66 -1.90 5.60
C LEU A 18 -12.57 -2.21 6.64
N ASP A 19 -12.93 -2.99 7.64
CA ASP A 19 -12.12 -3.25 8.83
C ASP A 19 -11.50 -4.65 8.84
N ASP A 20 -11.63 -5.41 7.74
CA ASP A 20 -11.05 -6.76 7.62
C ASP A 20 -9.68 -6.72 6.91
N PRO A 21 -8.56 -6.78 7.65
CA PRO A 21 -7.23 -6.85 7.05
C PRO A 21 -6.96 -8.19 6.37
N ALA A 22 -7.60 -9.28 6.78
CA ALA A 22 -7.36 -10.61 6.21
C ALA A 22 -7.88 -10.67 4.77
N GLN A 23 -8.99 -9.98 4.49
CA GLN A 23 -9.50 -9.86 3.13
C GLN A 23 -8.54 -9.09 2.21
N VAL A 24 -7.96 -7.98 2.69
CA VAL A 24 -6.97 -7.22 1.91
C VAL A 24 -5.71 -8.05 1.65
N GLU A 25 -5.22 -8.78 2.64
CA GLU A 25 -4.06 -9.66 2.50
C GLU A 25 -4.34 -10.89 1.61
N SER A 26 -5.58 -11.37 1.56
CA SER A 26 -6.01 -12.43 0.63
C SER A 26 -6.04 -11.95 -0.82
N LEU A 27 -6.55 -10.73 -1.04
CA LEU A 27 -6.60 -10.11 -2.37
C LEU A 27 -5.21 -9.73 -2.88
N CYS A 28 -4.36 -9.19 -2.00
CA CYS A 28 -3.01 -8.71 -2.31
C CYS A 28 -1.99 -9.29 -1.30
N PRO A 29 -1.56 -10.56 -1.46
CA PRO A 29 -0.50 -11.16 -0.65
C PRO A 29 0.82 -10.38 -0.70
N GLU A 30 1.03 -9.56 -1.73
CA GLU A 30 2.17 -8.65 -1.82
C GLU A 30 2.18 -7.67 -0.64
N LEU A 31 1.02 -7.16 -0.20
CA LEU A 31 0.86 -6.29 0.98
C LEU A 31 1.14 -7.01 2.31
N LYS A 32 1.09 -8.35 2.31
CA LYS A 32 1.41 -9.16 3.50
C LYS A 32 2.90 -9.11 3.82
N ASN A 33 3.74 -9.12 2.78
CA ASN A 33 5.20 -9.22 2.92
C ASN A 33 5.89 -7.85 3.04
N VAL A 34 5.14 -6.75 3.01
CA VAL A 34 5.70 -5.40 3.10
C VAL A 34 6.27 -5.16 4.50
N LYS A 35 7.46 -4.57 4.54
CA LYS A 35 8.18 -4.18 5.75
C LYS A 35 8.11 -2.68 5.96
N VAL A 36 8.32 -2.23 7.19
CA VAL A 36 8.39 -0.83 7.58
C VAL A 36 9.86 -0.39 7.59
N LEU A 37 10.17 0.67 6.86
CA LEU A 37 11.45 1.34 6.86
C LEU A 37 11.53 2.27 8.06
N GLN A 38 12.49 2.01 8.95
CA GLN A 38 12.82 2.91 10.05
C GLN A 38 13.74 4.02 9.56
N SER A 39 13.81 5.12 10.31
CA SER A 39 14.74 6.24 10.07
C SER A 39 16.21 5.82 10.05
N ASP A 40 16.54 4.69 10.67
CA ASP A 40 17.88 4.07 10.69
C ASP A 40 18.18 3.20 9.45
N GLY A 41 17.27 3.16 8.46
CA GLY A 41 17.41 2.31 7.26
C GLY A 41 17.11 0.83 7.49
N SER A 42 16.84 0.42 8.73
CA SER A 42 16.44 -0.95 9.09
C SER A 42 15.00 -1.25 8.68
N LEU A 43 14.77 -2.47 8.17
CA LEU A 43 13.44 -2.96 7.76
C LEU A 43 12.82 -3.82 8.86
N VAL A 44 11.72 -3.36 9.45
CA VAL A 44 11.00 -4.04 10.53
C VAL A 44 9.69 -4.63 10.00
N ALA A 45 9.25 -5.77 10.54
CA ALA A 45 7.93 -6.31 10.21
C ALA A 45 6.81 -5.37 10.67
N LYS A 46 5.73 -5.31 9.90
CA LYS A 46 4.51 -4.59 10.29
C LYS A 46 3.88 -5.24 11.52
N LYS A 47 3.45 -4.43 12.50
CA LYS A 47 2.80 -4.91 13.74
C LYS A 47 1.30 -5.19 13.56
N LYS A 48 0.67 -4.57 12.57
CA LYS A 48 -0.77 -4.65 12.29
C LYS A 48 -1.01 -4.98 10.82
N GLY A 49 -2.11 -5.68 10.54
CA GLY A 49 -2.61 -5.87 9.18
C GLY A 49 -3.11 -4.55 8.59
N ILE A 50 -3.05 -4.42 7.26
CA ILE A 50 -3.52 -3.24 6.55
C ILE A 50 -4.99 -3.46 6.18
N SER A 51 -5.90 -2.62 6.69
CA SER A 51 -7.32 -2.69 6.34
C SER A 51 -7.69 -1.78 5.17
N LEU A 52 -8.83 -2.03 4.53
CA LEU A 52 -9.32 -1.21 3.42
C LEU A 52 -9.60 0.24 3.86
N ARG A 53 -10.07 0.42 5.11
CA ARG A 53 -10.21 1.76 5.71
C ARG A 53 -8.88 2.50 5.72
N MET A 54 -7.81 1.86 6.20
CA MET A 54 -6.48 2.48 6.24
C MET A 54 -5.98 2.83 4.85
N LEU A 55 -6.36 2.04 3.84
CA LEU A 55 -6.01 2.33 2.46
C LEU A 55 -6.74 3.58 1.93
N LEU A 56 -8.03 3.71 2.24
CA LEU A 56 -8.85 4.86 1.84
C LEU A 56 -8.45 6.14 2.57
N THR A 57 -7.98 6.05 3.82
CA THR A 57 -7.61 7.20 4.65
C THR A 57 -6.14 7.59 4.58
N HIS A 58 -5.32 6.91 3.76
CA HIS A 58 -3.86 7.15 3.71
C HIS A 58 -3.14 6.95 5.05
N THR A 59 -3.59 5.98 5.85
CA THR A 59 -2.99 5.65 7.17
C THR A 59 -2.32 4.28 7.19
N SER A 60 -2.18 3.64 6.02
CA SER A 60 -1.57 2.31 5.89
C SER A 60 -0.05 2.30 6.07
N GLY A 61 0.63 3.43 5.89
CA GLY A 61 2.10 3.51 5.89
C GLY A 61 2.74 3.64 4.52
N LEU A 62 1.96 3.52 3.44
CA LEU A 62 2.47 3.71 2.08
C LEU A 62 2.71 5.20 1.84
N GLY A 63 3.92 5.54 1.39
CA GLY A 63 4.30 6.90 1.03
C GLY A 63 4.78 6.96 -0.42
N TYR A 64 4.80 8.16 -0.99
CA TYR A 64 5.53 8.41 -2.23
C TYR A 64 6.97 8.81 -1.95
N THR A 65 7.90 8.39 -2.83
CA THR A 65 9.32 8.78 -2.78
C THR A 65 9.53 10.30 -2.85
N PHE A 66 8.62 11.03 -3.50
CA PHE A 66 8.66 12.50 -3.57
C PHE A 66 8.42 13.19 -2.21
N PHE A 67 7.67 12.55 -1.31
CA PHE A 67 7.34 13.11 0.00
C PHE A 67 8.25 12.62 1.13
N HIS A 68 9.07 11.59 0.89
CA HIS A 68 9.91 11.01 1.94
C HIS A 68 11.32 10.69 1.42
N GLU A 69 12.29 11.51 1.86
CA GLU A 69 13.70 11.38 1.46
C GLU A 69 14.28 10.00 1.81
N GLY A 70 13.91 9.43 2.97
CA GLY A 70 14.34 8.08 3.36
C GLY A 70 13.84 6.98 2.42
N LEU A 71 12.67 7.15 1.81
CA LEU A 71 12.14 6.18 0.85
C LEU A 71 12.83 6.31 -0.50
N ARG A 72 13.13 7.56 -0.90
CA ARG A 72 13.91 7.89 -2.09
C ARG A 72 15.34 7.35 -2.01
N ASP A 73 16.00 7.50 -0.87
CA ASP A 73 17.36 7.01 -0.67
C ASP A 73 17.44 5.49 -0.61
N HIS A 74 16.41 4.84 -0.04
CA HIS A 74 16.29 3.38 -0.07
C HIS A 74 16.10 2.81 -1.48
N GLY A 75 15.51 3.58 -2.40
CA GLY A 75 15.32 3.18 -3.79
C GLY A 75 16.58 3.25 -4.67
N LYS A 76 17.67 3.89 -4.24
CA LYS A 76 18.89 4.02 -5.05
C LYS A 76 19.63 2.69 -5.18
N PRO A 77 20.26 2.38 -6.34
CA PRO A 77 20.51 3.27 -7.49
C PRO A 77 19.43 3.29 -8.58
N ILE A 78 18.45 2.38 -8.55
CA ILE A 78 17.45 2.21 -9.62
C ILE A 78 16.32 3.25 -9.52
N GLY A 79 16.00 3.69 -8.29
CA GLY A 79 14.82 4.50 -7.98
C GLY A 79 13.55 3.66 -8.04
N PHE A 80 12.55 4.02 -7.25
CA PHE A 80 11.20 3.46 -7.45
C PHE A 80 10.49 4.34 -8.47
N ASP A 81 10.15 3.79 -9.63
CA ASP A 81 9.27 4.48 -10.58
C ASP A 81 7.81 4.17 -10.24
N GLU A 82 7.28 4.92 -9.29
CA GLU A 82 5.92 4.79 -8.77
C GLU A 82 4.84 5.04 -9.85
N PHE A 83 5.24 5.51 -11.04
CA PHE A 83 4.36 5.75 -12.19
C PHE A 83 4.50 4.70 -13.29
N SER A 84 5.54 3.87 -13.29
CA SER A 84 5.79 2.82 -14.30
C SER A 84 4.63 1.82 -14.43
N GLY A 85 3.88 1.62 -13.34
CA GLY A 85 2.81 0.62 -13.27
C GLY A 85 3.34 -0.80 -13.07
N HIS A 86 4.64 -0.99 -12.84
CA HIS A 86 5.21 -2.29 -12.48
C HIS A 86 4.96 -2.62 -11.01
N LEU A 87 4.64 -3.90 -10.74
CA LEU A 87 4.44 -4.42 -9.40
C LEU A 87 5.64 -4.15 -8.49
N SER A 88 6.85 -4.31 -9.03
CA SER A 88 8.10 -4.14 -8.28
C SER A 88 8.31 -2.72 -7.78
N ASP A 89 7.86 -1.71 -8.52
CA ASP A 89 7.94 -0.31 -8.11
C ASP A 89 6.81 0.10 -7.17
N MET A 90 5.71 -0.67 -7.15
CA MET A 90 4.58 -0.48 -6.25
C MET A 90 4.79 -1.14 -4.88
N ILE A 91 5.62 -2.18 -4.80
CA ILE A 91 5.95 -2.87 -3.54
C ILE A 91 7.11 -2.15 -2.87
N GLN A 92 6.77 -1.04 -2.22
CA GLN A 92 7.70 -0.23 -1.46
C GLN A 92 7.57 -0.51 0.04
N PRO A 93 8.64 -0.33 0.82
CA PRO A 93 8.53 -0.41 2.27
C PRO A 93 7.65 0.72 2.81
N LEU A 94 6.92 0.41 3.88
CA LEU A 94 6.08 1.37 4.59
C LEU A 94 6.96 2.38 5.34
N VAL A 95 6.58 3.64 5.34
CA VAL A 95 7.29 4.70 6.06
C VAL A 95 6.96 4.70 7.55
N HIS A 96 5.77 4.24 7.90
CA HIS A 96 5.30 4.15 9.29
C HIS A 96 4.51 2.87 9.51
N GLN A 97 4.32 2.50 10.78
CA GLN A 97 3.47 1.37 11.12
C GLN A 97 2.01 1.66 10.71
N PRO A 98 1.26 0.65 10.24
CA PRO A 98 -0.14 0.83 9.87
C PRO A 98 -0.98 1.39 11.03
N GLY A 99 -1.58 2.56 10.82
CA GLY A 99 -2.42 3.27 11.80
C GLY A 99 -1.69 4.19 12.78
N GLU A 100 -0.35 4.30 12.74
CA GLU A 100 0.41 5.21 13.61
C GLU A 100 0.70 6.58 12.97
N GLY A 101 0.44 6.73 11.67
CA GLY A 101 0.70 7.95 10.93
C GLY A 101 -0.24 8.15 9.75
N TRP A 102 -0.15 9.33 9.15
CA TRP A 102 -0.81 9.66 7.89
C TRP A 102 0.27 10.02 6.87
N GLN A 103 0.25 9.36 5.71
CA GLN A 103 1.17 9.65 4.62
C GLN A 103 0.45 9.43 3.28
N TYR A 104 0.56 10.40 2.38
CA TYR A 104 0.05 10.26 1.04
C TYR A 104 0.94 9.30 0.23
N GLY A 105 0.33 8.31 -0.42
CA GLY A 105 1.04 7.23 -1.09
C GLY A 105 0.21 6.50 -2.14
N VAL A 106 0.76 5.42 -2.68
CA VAL A 106 0.16 4.55 -3.73
C VAL A 106 -1.05 3.73 -3.26
N THR A 107 -1.74 4.18 -2.23
CA THR A 107 -2.67 3.43 -1.40
C THR A 107 -3.93 2.93 -2.12
N LEU A 108 -4.42 3.69 -3.11
CA LEU A 108 -5.63 3.38 -3.89
C LEU A 108 -5.31 2.98 -5.33
N ARG A 109 -4.06 2.63 -5.62
CA ARG A 109 -3.67 2.18 -6.94
C ARG A 109 -4.02 0.69 -7.08
N PRO A 110 -4.85 0.30 -8.06
CA PRO A 110 -5.14 -1.11 -8.28
C PRO A 110 -3.85 -1.83 -8.69
N ILE A 111 -3.45 -2.82 -7.89
CA ILE A 111 -2.39 -3.77 -8.24
C ILE A 111 -2.98 -4.69 -9.31
N LYS A 112 -2.97 -4.25 -10.56
CA LYS A 112 -3.47 -5.04 -11.67
C LYS A 112 -2.45 -6.14 -11.95
N ARG A 113 -2.73 -7.37 -11.50
CA ARG A 113 -1.95 -8.52 -11.94
C ARG A 113 -2.13 -8.68 -13.46
N PRO A 114 -1.07 -9.03 -14.21
CA PRO A 114 -1.18 -9.44 -15.60
C PRO A 114 -1.76 -10.86 -15.68
N THR A 115 -2.89 -11.10 -15.03
CA THR A 115 -3.67 -12.33 -15.22
C THR A 115 -4.83 -11.98 -16.12
N GLY A 116 -4.68 -12.32 -17.40
CA GLY A 116 -5.70 -12.24 -18.41
C GLY A 116 -6.96 -12.99 -17.99
N ARG A 117 -8.00 -12.23 -17.64
CA ARG A 117 -9.37 -12.66 -17.84
C ARG A 117 -9.92 -11.84 -19.01
N CYS A 118 -10.34 -12.58 -20.03
CA CYS A 118 -11.19 -12.13 -21.12
C CYS A 118 -12.46 -11.44 -20.60
#